data_AF-H3NS57-F1
#
_entry.id   AF-H3NS57-F1
#
_cell.length_a   1.000
_cell.length_b   1.000
_cell.length_c   1.000
_cell.angle_alpha   90.00
_cell.angle_beta   90.00
_cell.angle_gamma   90.00
#
_symmetry.space_group_name_H-M   'P 1'
#
loop_
_entity.id
_entity.type
_entity.pdbx_description
1 polymer ?
#
loop_
_entity_poly.entity_id
_entity_poly.type
_entity_poly.pdbx_seq_one_letter_code
_entity_poly.pdbx_strand_id
1 'polypeptide(L)'
;MQRKNLLITSGVLALILAAVLVLPNLDRLQSKARQTIASAAGKAAVANMSDVVAENNARGLAAAELITLPIAVSEVAPGIFQASGVGNSFAIETSEGNVIFDTGLIIQASEQIAKLKAAIGDEEPKKIILSHSHADHVGGTRLWDEGNAEIVAHEEFEEEQRYLTELNPYLHQRNRTLFPWIPETPRTLPGMDFRGLIPDVRVGNGEPYRFTLGGRRFEVYGTPGAEGADNIVLWLPDEKILLSGDFFGPQFPQFPNVFTMRGEKVRKPIEYVDSLNRIVALEPEMILPSHLEPVVGGDNIARDMRKIRDAVQHVHDETVAGMNSGFSVEELMSSVALPQELSLSQSHGKVSWAVKSIWEYYATWFHFDRTSELYPTSQRAILADVAELMDLDAARLQVRRYLDAGTPEKALLLLELLEGTDVTETQRALRTETLLALKKQAEPIGNDYELYWLDSELEKLQ
;
A
#
# COMPACT_ATOMS: atom_id res chain seq x y z
N MET A 1 -14.62 -9.75 71.38
CA MET A 1 -15.01 -9.07 70.13
C MET A 1 -13.93 -9.12 69.03
N GLN A 2 -13.04 -10.14 68.99
CA GLN A 2 -11.83 -10.10 68.14
C GLN A 2 -11.64 -11.29 67.17
N ARG A 3 -12.58 -12.24 67.04
CA ARG A 3 -12.44 -13.38 66.10
C ARG A 3 -13.30 -13.28 64.83
N LYS A 4 -14.23 -12.33 64.74
CA LYS A 4 -15.10 -12.16 63.55
C LYS A 4 -14.55 -11.20 62.48
N ASN A 5 -13.60 -10.33 62.82
CA ASN A 5 -13.02 -9.37 61.86
C ASN A 5 -11.84 -9.93 61.04
N LEU A 6 -11.24 -11.06 61.45
CA LEU A 6 -10.11 -11.66 60.74
C LEU A 6 -10.55 -12.50 59.53
N LEU A 7 -11.73 -13.15 59.58
CA LEU A 7 -12.25 -13.96 58.47
C LEU A 7 -12.79 -13.12 57.30
N ILE A 8 -13.32 -11.93 57.59
CA ILE A 8 -13.85 -11.01 56.58
C ILE A 8 -12.70 -10.32 55.83
N THR A 9 -11.60 -9.99 56.53
CA THR A 9 -10.40 -9.41 55.91
C THR A 9 -9.64 -10.42 55.04
N SER A 10 -9.53 -11.69 55.46
CA SER A 10 -8.92 -12.75 54.63
C SER A 10 -9.74 -13.08 53.37
N GLY A 11 -11.07 -13.07 53.45
CA GLY A 11 -11.96 -13.35 52.32
C GLY A 11 -11.97 -12.25 51.26
N VAL A 12 -11.91 -10.98 51.69
CA VAL A 12 -11.79 -9.83 50.78
C VAL A 12 -10.40 -9.79 50.14
N LEU A 13 -9.33 -10.11 50.88
CA LEU A 13 -7.98 -10.22 50.29
C LEU A 13 -7.89 -11.35 49.26
N ALA A 14 -8.53 -12.50 49.50
CA ALA A 14 -8.54 -13.62 48.56
C ALA A 14 -9.37 -13.33 47.30
N LEU A 15 -10.46 -12.57 47.41
CA LEU A 15 -11.27 -12.11 46.26
C LEU A 15 -10.54 -11.04 45.43
N ILE A 16 -9.79 -10.14 46.08
CA ILE A 16 -8.94 -9.16 45.39
C ILE A 16 -7.75 -9.88 44.74
N LEU A 17 -7.11 -10.85 45.39
CA LEU A 17 -6.03 -11.65 44.81
C LEU A 17 -6.53 -12.49 43.64
N ALA A 18 -7.73 -13.08 43.75
CA ALA A 18 -8.37 -13.80 42.66
C ALA A 18 -8.73 -12.85 41.51
N ALA A 19 -9.26 -11.64 41.76
CA ALA A 19 -9.51 -10.66 40.71
C ALA A 19 -8.21 -10.18 40.03
N VAL A 20 -7.14 -9.95 40.79
CA VAL A 20 -5.81 -9.56 40.28
C VAL A 20 -5.13 -10.69 39.51
N LEU A 21 -5.41 -11.96 39.82
CA LEU A 21 -4.91 -13.11 39.05
C LEU A 21 -5.83 -13.50 37.89
N VAL A 22 -7.13 -13.22 37.97
CA VAL A 22 -8.14 -13.64 36.97
C VAL A 22 -8.29 -12.61 35.86
N LEU A 23 -8.17 -11.30 36.14
CA LEU A 23 -8.27 -10.25 35.12
C LEU A 23 -7.15 -10.33 34.06
N PRO A 24 -5.85 -10.42 34.42
CA PRO A 24 -4.79 -10.60 33.42
C PRO A 24 -4.89 -11.93 32.68
N ASN A 25 -5.43 -12.96 33.33
CA ASN A 25 -5.69 -14.25 32.69
C ASN A 25 -6.91 -14.22 31.76
N LEU A 26 -7.91 -13.37 32.01
CA LEU A 26 -9.05 -13.13 31.13
C LEU A 26 -8.60 -12.43 29.85
N ASP A 27 -7.77 -11.40 29.97
CA ASP A 27 -7.24 -10.68 28.80
C ASP A 27 -6.33 -11.59 27.98
N ARG A 28 -5.46 -12.38 28.63
CA ARG A 28 -4.66 -13.43 27.96
C ARG A 28 -5.51 -14.53 27.32
N LEU A 29 -6.59 -14.96 27.98
CA LEU A 29 -7.52 -15.94 27.39
C LEU A 29 -8.26 -15.35 26.19
N GLN A 30 -8.63 -14.07 26.25
CA GLN A 30 -9.24 -13.36 25.13
C GLN A 30 -8.25 -13.15 23.98
N SER A 31 -6.99 -12.78 24.25
CA SER A 31 -5.90 -12.69 23.27
C SER A 31 -5.67 -14.05 22.59
N LYS A 32 -5.49 -15.12 23.39
CA LYS A 32 -5.32 -16.48 22.84
C LYS A 32 -6.54 -16.95 22.05
N ALA A 33 -7.75 -16.60 22.48
CA ALA A 33 -8.96 -16.88 21.72
C ALA A 33 -8.98 -16.10 20.39
N ARG A 34 -8.64 -14.80 20.40
CA ARG A 34 -8.51 -13.97 19.18
C ARG A 34 -7.47 -14.55 18.22
N GLN A 35 -6.28 -14.89 18.70
CA GLN A 35 -5.22 -15.51 17.90
C GLN A 35 -5.63 -16.90 17.37
N THR A 36 -6.35 -17.71 18.15
CA THR A 36 -6.84 -19.02 17.69
C THR A 36 -7.89 -18.86 16.59
N ILE A 37 -8.86 -17.96 16.79
CA ILE A 37 -9.88 -17.64 15.79
C ILE A 37 -9.21 -17.05 14.55
N ALA A 38 -8.22 -16.16 14.71
CA ALA A 38 -7.47 -15.52 13.64
C ALA A 38 -6.62 -16.52 12.85
N SER A 39 -5.98 -17.47 13.53
CA SER A 39 -5.22 -18.52 12.86
C SER A 39 -6.14 -19.45 12.08
N ALA A 40 -7.26 -19.88 12.66
CA ALA A 40 -8.24 -20.73 11.97
C ALA A 40 -8.86 -20.01 10.76
N ALA A 41 -9.20 -18.74 10.93
CA ALA A 41 -9.73 -17.90 9.88
C ALA A 41 -8.72 -17.57 8.78
N GLY A 42 -7.49 -17.21 9.15
CA GLY A 42 -6.40 -16.96 8.21
C GLY A 42 -6.12 -18.21 7.38
N LYS A 43 -6.03 -19.38 8.00
CA LYS A 43 -5.88 -20.65 7.28
C LYS A 43 -7.04 -20.94 6.32
N ALA A 44 -8.28 -20.69 6.74
CA ALA A 44 -9.45 -20.87 5.88
C ALA A 44 -9.49 -19.86 4.73
N ALA A 45 -9.11 -18.60 4.99
CA ALA A 45 -9.00 -17.55 3.98
C ALA A 45 -7.90 -17.88 2.97
N VAL A 46 -6.69 -18.22 3.43
CA VAL A 46 -5.58 -18.68 2.59
C VAL A 46 -5.98 -19.91 1.80
N ALA A 47 -6.64 -20.91 2.38
CA ALA A 47 -7.08 -22.10 1.64
C ALA A 47 -8.09 -21.76 0.53
N ASN A 48 -9.11 -20.94 0.82
CA ASN A 48 -10.07 -20.48 -0.19
C ASN A 48 -9.42 -19.59 -1.26
N MET A 49 -8.42 -18.80 -0.87
CA MET A 49 -7.64 -17.97 -1.78
C MET A 49 -6.66 -18.80 -2.58
N SER A 50 -6.10 -19.90 -2.08
CA SER A 50 -5.17 -20.76 -2.81
C SER A 50 -5.80 -21.34 -4.07
N ASP A 51 -7.10 -21.65 -4.07
CA ASP A 51 -7.82 -22.09 -5.27
C ASP A 51 -7.98 -20.94 -6.29
N VAL A 52 -8.33 -19.74 -5.81
CA VAL A 52 -8.43 -18.51 -6.62
C VAL A 52 -7.06 -18.05 -7.13
N VAL A 53 -6.02 -18.20 -6.32
CA VAL A 53 -4.62 -17.88 -6.62
C VAL A 53 -4.05 -18.91 -7.57
N ALA A 54 -4.37 -20.21 -7.44
CA ALA A 54 -3.98 -21.21 -8.43
C ALA A 54 -4.57 -20.90 -9.82
N GLU A 55 -5.82 -20.42 -9.87
CA GLU A 55 -6.45 -19.93 -11.10
C GLU A 55 -5.79 -18.64 -11.62
N ASN A 56 -5.42 -17.71 -10.73
CA ASN A 56 -4.74 -16.45 -11.07
C ASN A 56 -3.23 -16.62 -11.39
N ASN A 57 -2.57 -17.65 -10.89
CA ASN A 57 -1.16 -17.97 -11.14
C ASN A 57 -0.97 -18.50 -12.57
N ALA A 58 -1.99 -19.15 -13.13
CA ALA A 58 -2.04 -19.43 -14.56
C ALA A 58 -2.11 -18.14 -15.42
N ARG A 59 -2.44 -16.99 -14.80
CA ARG A 59 -2.64 -15.68 -15.44
C ARG A 59 -1.52 -14.66 -15.17
N GLY A 60 -0.56 -14.94 -14.26
CA GLY A 60 0.68 -14.15 -14.07
C GLY A 60 0.58 -12.89 -13.20
N LEU A 61 -0.29 -12.85 -12.19
CA LEU A 61 -0.47 -11.69 -11.30
C LEU A 61 0.46 -11.75 -10.06
N ALA A 62 1.49 -10.90 -10.02
CA ALA A 62 2.59 -10.95 -9.02
C ALA A 62 2.15 -10.80 -7.55
N ALA A 63 1.15 -9.97 -7.24
CA ALA A 63 0.68 -9.77 -5.86
C ALA A 63 -0.07 -10.99 -5.28
N ALA A 64 -0.67 -11.82 -6.14
CA ALA A 64 -1.40 -13.02 -5.72
C ALA A 64 -0.45 -14.11 -5.19
N GLU A 65 0.75 -14.21 -5.77
CA GLU A 65 1.76 -15.20 -5.39
C GLU A 65 2.21 -15.00 -3.93
N LEU A 66 2.41 -13.75 -3.51
CA LEU A 66 2.88 -13.36 -2.17
C LEU A 66 1.95 -13.83 -1.03
N ILE A 67 0.66 -14.01 -1.30
CA ILE A 67 -0.31 -14.46 -0.29
C ILE A 67 -0.18 -15.95 0.00
N THR A 68 0.27 -16.72 -1.00
CA THR A 68 0.44 -18.16 -0.91
C THR A 68 1.84 -18.61 -0.53
N LEU A 69 2.81 -17.68 -0.54
CA LEU A 69 4.17 -18.00 -0.08
C LEU A 69 4.14 -18.37 1.41
N PRO A 70 4.79 -19.50 1.79
CA PRO A 70 4.91 -19.85 3.20
C PRO A 70 5.61 -18.74 3.98
N ILE A 71 5.02 -18.34 5.11
CA ILE A 71 5.65 -17.39 6.01
C ILE A 71 6.98 -17.97 6.50
N ALA A 72 8.06 -17.22 6.36
CA ALA A 72 9.37 -17.57 6.87
C ALA A 72 9.79 -16.55 7.93
N VAL A 73 10.54 -16.99 8.93
CA VAL A 73 11.18 -16.08 9.89
C VAL A 73 12.69 -16.26 9.79
N SER A 74 13.40 -15.15 9.62
CA SER A 74 14.87 -15.10 9.55
C SER A 74 15.40 -13.96 10.41
N GLU A 75 16.55 -14.17 11.03
CA GLU A 75 17.32 -13.08 11.65
C GLU A 75 18.10 -12.37 10.53
N VAL A 76 17.71 -11.12 10.24
CA VAL A 76 18.26 -10.33 9.12
C VAL A 76 19.43 -9.45 9.56
N ALA A 77 19.52 -9.17 10.85
CA ALA A 77 20.63 -8.52 11.53
C ALA A 77 20.60 -8.91 13.02
N PRO A 78 21.70 -8.74 13.79
CA PRO A 78 21.76 -9.18 15.18
C PRO A 78 20.59 -8.67 16.05
N GLY A 79 19.76 -9.60 16.51
CA GLY A 79 18.56 -9.31 17.29
C GLY A 79 17.44 -8.62 16.51
N ILE A 80 17.40 -8.76 15.17
CA ILE A 80 16.36 -8.22 14.29
C ILE A 80 15.84 -9.36 13.42
N PHE A 81 14.57 -9.70 13.61
CA PHE A 81 13.91 -10.81 12.95
C PHE A 81 12.84 -10.30 11.99
N GLN A 82 12.85 -10.80 10.76
CA GLN A 82 11.82 -10.55 9.75
C GLN A 82 10.90 -11.76 9.66
N ALA A 83 9.59 -11.55 9.68
CA ALA A 83 8.61 -12.49 9.16
C ALA A 83 8.17 -12.08 7.76
N SER A 84 8.35 -12.96 6.77
CA SER A 84 7.90 -12.70 5.40
C SER A 84 6.38 -12.70 5.28
N GLY A 85 5.85 -12.10 4.21
CA GLY A 85 4.42 -12.08 3.90
C GLY A 85 4.15 -11.17 2.69
N VAL A 86 2.88 -10.81 2.47
CA VAL A 86 2.55 -9.65 1.62
C VAL A 86 3.20 -8.42 2.24
N GLY A 87 2.78 -8.05 3.45
CA GLY A 87 3.52 -7.15 4.32
C GLY A 87 4.42 -7.94 5.28
N ASN A 88 5.71 -7.70 5.23
CA ASN A 88 6.68 -8.15 6.22
C ASN A 88 6.36 -7.54 7.60
N SER A 89 6.69 -8.27 8.66
CA SER A 89 6.66 -7.76 10.04
C SER A 89 8.02 -7.99 10.67
N PHE A 90 8.53 -6.99 11.38
CA PHE A 90 9.84 -7.06 12.01
C PHE A 90 9.73 -7.05 13.53
N ALA A 91 10.53 -7.89 14.18
CA ALA A 91 10.74 -7.85 15.61
C ALA A 91 12.19 -7.49 15.93
N ILE A 92 12.36 -6.44 16.73
CA ILE A 92 13.64 -5.96 17.22
C ILE A 92 13.75 -6.34 18.70
N GLU A 93 14.63 -7.28 18.99
CA GLU A 93 14.89 -7.76 20.35
C GLU A 93 15.72 -6.75 21.14
N THR A 94 15.38 -6.59 22.41
CA THR A 94 16.18 -5.84 23.39
C THR A 94 16.14 -6.56 24.74
N SER A 95 17.03 -6.19 25.66
CA SER A 95 17.04 -6.78 27.01
C SER A 95 15.84 -6.38 27.90
N GLU A 96 15.01 -5.42 27.47
CA GLU A 96 13.87 -4.90 28.24
C GLU A 96 12.52 -5.14 27.54
N GLY A 97 12.53 -5.96 26.48
CA GLY A 97 11.36 -6.33 25.69
C GLY A 97 11.50 -5.96 24.20
N ASN A 98 10.57 -6.45 23.39
CA ASN A 98 10.67 -6.36 21.94
C ASN A 98 9.97 -5.10 21.39
N VAL A 99 10.45 -4.59 20.26
CA VAL A 99 9.77 -3.58 19.44
C VAL A 99 9.32 -4.25 18.15
N ILE A 100 8.06 -4.06 17.76
CA ILE A 100 7.53 -4.54 16.48
C ILE A 100 7.46 -3.37 15.50
N PHE A 101 7.89 -3.57 14.26
CA PHE A 101 7.70 -2.63 13.16
C PHE A 101 6.88 -3.29 12.07
N ASP A 102 5.71 -2.71 11.79
CA ASP A 102 4.61 -3.28 11.01
C ASP A 102 4.15 -4.67 11.49
N THR A 103 2.94 -5.03 11.09
CA THR A 103 2.20 -6.18 11.66
C THR A 103 1.57 -7.08 10.61
N GLY A 104 1.93 -6.86 9.34
CA GLY A 104 1.51 -7.69 8.22
C GLY A 104 0.02 -7.60 7.91
N LEU A 105 -0.39 -8.38 6.90
CA LEU A 105 -1.79 -8.51 6.50
C LEU A 105 -2.53 -9.44 7.45
N ILE A 106 -3.77 -9.10 7.82
CA ILE A 106 -4.55 -9.82 8.84
C ILE A 106 -4.67 -11.35 8.59
N ILE A 107 -4.72 -11.78 7.33
CA ILE A 107 -4.81 -13.21 6.97
C ILE A 107 -3.50 -13.99 7.20
N GLN A 108 -2.37 -13.30 7.26
CA GLN A 108 -1.02 -13.85 7.50
C GLN A 108 -0.51 -13.56 8.92
N ALA A 109 -1.03 -12.50 9.57
CA ALA A 109 -0.53 -11.98 10.84
C ALA A 109 -0.44 -13.04 11.95
N SER A 110 -1.44 -13.91 12.11
CA SER A 110 -1.40 -14.96 13.14
C SER A 110 -0.19 -15.90 13.00
N GLU A 111 0.17 -16.25 11.76
CA GLU A 111 1.30 -17.14 11.50
C GLU A 111 2.64 -16.40 11.66
N GLN A 112 2.73 -15.16 11.19
CA GLN A 112 3.89 -14.29 11.38
C GLN A 112 4.18 -14.10 12.88
N ILE A 113 3.17 -13.75 13.68
CA ILE A 113 3.26 -13.56 15.13
C ILE A 113 3.74 -14.84 15.81
N ALA A 114 3.13 -15.98 15.51
CA ALA A 114 3.50 -17.25 16.13
C ALA A 114 4.96 -17.62 15.85
N LYS A 115 5.44 -17.42 14.62
CA LYS A 115 6.83 -17.71 14.23
C LYS A 115 7.81 -16.70 14.82
N LEU A 116 7.47 -15.42 14.88
CA LEU A 116 8.29 -14.40 15.54
C LEU A 116 8.43 -14.69 17.02
N LYS A 117 7.32 -14.96 17.72
CA LYS A 117 7.33 -15.33 19.15
C LYS A 117 8.15 -16.59 19.44
N ALA A 118 8.20 -17.54 18.50
CA ALA A 118 9.08 -18.70 18.61
C ALA A 118 10.58 -18.35 18.55
N ALA A 119 10.94 -17.25 17.88
CA ALA A 119 12.31 -16.76 17.78
C ALA A 119 12.70 -15.81 18.94
N ILE A 120 11.80 -14.91 19.34
CA ILE A 120 12.08 -13.80 20.28
C ILE A 120 11.44 -13.95 21.67
N GLY A 121 10.72 -15.05 21.90
CA GLY A 121 9.91 -15.25 23.10
C GLY A 121 8.45 -14.78 22.97
N ASP A 122 7.59 -15.29 23.87
CA ASP A 122 6.14 -15.07 23.88
C ASP A 122 5.73 -13.86 24.76
N GLU A 123 6.60 -12.87 24.90
CA GLU A 123 6.26 -11.63 25.61
C GLU A 123 5.54 -10.64 24.68
N GLU A 124 4.61 -9.89 25.26
CA GLU A 124 3.98 -8.76 24.57
C GLU A 124 5.06 -7.69 24.27
N PRO A 125 5.07 -7.11 23.06
CA PRO A 125 6.05 -6.08 22.72
C PRO A 125 5.82 -4.81 23.55
N LYS A 126 6.88 -4.06 23.80
CA LYS A 126 6.79 -2.75 24.47
C LYS A 126 6.22 -1.68 23.56
N LYS A 127 6.51 -1.77 22.27
CA LYS A 127 6.07 -0.82 21.25
C LYS A 127 5.72 -1.54 19.95
N ILE A 128 4.68 -1.04 19.29
CA ILE A 128 4.34 -1.39 17.91
C ILE A 128 4.42 -0.09 17.11
N ILE A 129 5.34 -0.05 16.16
CA ILE A 129 5.57 1.08 15.27
C ILE A 129 4.93 0.74 13.92
N LEU A 130 3.96 1.55 13.49
CA LEU A 130 3.21 1.34 12.26
C LEU A 130 3.69 2.32 11.19
N SER A 131 4.26 1.80 10.10
CA SER A 131 4.85 2.61 9.04
C SER A 131 3.84 3.54 8.38
N HIS A 132 2.62 3.06 8.12
CA HIS A 132 1.48 3.81 7.61
C HIS A 132 0.19 2.98 7.75
N SER A 133 -0.96 3.55 7.42
CA SER A 133 -2.30 3.02 7.72
C SER A 133 -2.81 1.86 6.86
N HIS A 134 -2.00 1.29 5.96
CA HIS A 134 -2.49 0.29 5.02
C HIS A 134 -2.65 -1.10 5.64
N ALA A 135 -3.56 -1.88 5.04
CA ALA A 135 -4.10 -3.10 5.64
C ALA A 135 -3.05 -4.19 5.88
N ASP A 136 -2.05 -4.23 5.01
CA ASP A 136 -0.89 -5.13 5.03
C ASP A 136 0.24 -4.67 5.97
N HIS A 137 0.12 -3.48 6.56
CA HIS A 137 1.08 -2.96 7.54
C HIS A 137 0.50 -2.96 8.97
N VAL A 138 -0.81 -2.77 9.09
CA VAL A 138 -1.48 -2.63 10.40
C VAL A 138 -2.37 -3.83 10.77
N GLY A 139 -2.50 -4.81 9.86
CA GLY A 139 -3.43 -5.92 9.98
C GLY A 139 -3.30 -6.73 11.27
N GLY A 140 -2.07 -7.03 11.70
CA GLY A 140 -1.80 -7.81 12.91
C GLY A 140 -1.77 -7.02 14.22
N THR A 141 -1.99 -5.70 14.21
CA THR A 141 -1.79 -4.83 15.39
C THR A 141 -2.56 -5.31 16.61
N ARG A 142 -3.87 -5.59 16.47
CA ARG A 142 -4.72 -6.07 17.56
C ARG A 142 -4.46 -7.52 18.01
N LEU A 143 -3.62 -8.26 17.28
CA LEU A 143 -3.18 -9.60 17.64
C LEU A 143 -1.86 -9.58 18.41
N TRP A 144 -1.06 -8.53 18.22
CA TRP A 144 0.15 -8.23 18.97
C TRP A 144 -0.15 -7.52 20.30
N ASP A 145 -1.04 -6.53 20.26
CA ASP A 145 -1.41 -5.72 21.42
C ASP A 145 -2.40 -6.47 22.35
N GLU A 146 -1.93 -6.83 23.53
CA GLU A 146 -2.73 -7.42 24.62
C GLU A 146 -3.15 -6.36 25.66
N GLY A 147 -2.93 -5.07 25.36
CA GLY A 147 -3.35 -3.90 26.14
C GLY A 147 -2.20 -3.16 26.82
N ASN A 148 -0.94 -3.54 26.62
CA ASN A 148 0.23 -2.87 27.22
C ASN A 148 1.25 -2.35 26.20
N ALA A 149 1.11 -2.70 24.92
CA ALA A 149 1.99 -2.20 23.87
C ALA A 149 1.67 -0.73 23.55
N GLU A 150 2.68 0.13 23.51
CA GLU A 150 2.49 1.52 23.07
C GLU A 150 2.52 1.59 21.54
N ILE A 151 1.42 2.03 20.92
CA ILE A 151 1.28 2.16 19.47
C ILE A 151 1.85 3.51 19.03
N VAL A 152 2.82 3.46 18.13
CA VAL A 152 3.49 4.64 17.56
C VAL A 152 3.15 4.72 16.08
N ALA A 153 2.61 5.84 15.63
CA ALA A 153 2.35 6.12 14.23
C ALA A 153 2.48 7.61 13.93
N HIS A 154 2.32 8.00 12.66
CA HIS A 154 2.29 9.41 12.28
C HIS A 154 1.07 10.15 12.83
N GLU A 155 1.16 11.48 12.97
CA GLU A 155 0.04 12.32 13.41
C GLU A 155 -1.17 12.30 12.46
N GLU A 156 -0.94 12.06 11.16
CA GLU A 156 -1.98 11.95 10.12
C GLU A 156 -2.61 10.55 10.04
N PHE A 157 -2.11 9.57 10.80
CA PHE A 157 -2.55 8.16 10.70
C PHE A 157 -4.05 7.98 10.91
N GLU A 158 -4.63 8.69 11.88
CA GLU A 158 -6.06 8.61 12.16
C GLU A 158 -6.92 9.19 11.04
N GLU A 159 -6.46 10.26 10.38
CA GLU A 159 -7.14 10.84 9.23
C GLU A 159 -7.09 9.90 8.04
N GLU A 160 -5.95 9.23 7.81
CA GLU A 160 -5.85 8.24 6.74
C GLU A 160 -6.76 7.01 7.02
N GLN A 161 -6.74 6.51 8.25
CA GLN A 161 -7.65 5.45 8.71
C GLN A 161 -9.14 5.83 8.58
N ARG A 162 -9.49 7.09 8.85
CA ARG A 162 -10.87 7.58 8.76
C ARG A 162 -11.40 7.47 7.33
N TYR A 163 -10.74 8.06 6.34
CA TYR A 163 -11.28 8.04 4.96
C TYR A 163 -11.20 6.65 4.32
N LEU A 164 -10.15 5.86 4.62
CA LEU A 164 -10.07 4.46 4.19
C LEU A 164 -11.24 3.63 4.75
N THR A 165 -11.73 3.98 5.95
CA THR A 165 -12.92 3.36 6.56
C THR A 165 -14.20 3.85 5.91
N GLU A 166 -14.39 5.17 5.79
CA GLU A 166 -15.61 5.79 5.23
C GLU A 166 -15.84 5.39 3.77
N LEU A 167 -14.77 5.35 2.97
CA LEU A 167 -14.82 5.02 1.55
C LEU A 167 -14.60 3.53 1.29
N ASN A 168 -14.56 2.67 2.32
CA ASN A 168 -14.23 1.26 2.13
C ASN A 168 -15.10 0.55 1.07
N PRO A 169 -16.44 0.70 1.02
CA PRO A 169 -17.23 0.04 -0.04
C PRO A 169 -16.80 0.47 -1.45
N TYR A 170 -16.43 1.73 -1.62
CA TYR A 170 -15.99 2.30 -2.90
C TYR A 170 -14.57 1.85 -3.26
N LEU A 171 -13.61 2.00 -2.34
CA LEU A 171 -12.20 1.64 -2.55
C LEU A 171 -12.00 0.13 -2.66
N HIS A 172 -12.77 -0.68 -1.92
CA HIS A 172 -12.71 -2.14 -1.98
C HIS A 172 -13.03 -2.66 -3.38
N GLN A 173 -14.04 -2.09 -4.05
CA GLN A 173 -14.39 -2.50 -5.41
C GLN A 173 -13.27 -2.18 -6.40
N ARG A 174 -12.65 -1.00 -6.28
CA ARG A 174 -11.51 -0.59 -7.12
C ARG A 174 -10.29 -1.47 -6.88
N ASN A 175 -9.96 -1.74 -5.62
CA ASN A 175 -8.90 -2.67 -5.24
C ASN A 175 -9.15 -4.06 -5.84
N ARG A 176 -10.38 -4.59 -5.76
CA ARG A 176 -10.71 -5.90 -6.34
C ARG A 176 -10.56 -5.95 -7.85
N THR A 177 -10.82 -4.86 -8.57
CA THR A 177 -10.58 -4.79 -10.02
C THR A 177 -9.09 -4.99 -10.35
N LEU A 178 -8.19 -4.46 -9.53
CA LEU A 178 -6.75 -4.58 -9.71
C LEU A 178 -6.19 -5.85 -9.06
N PHE A 179 -6.86 -6.37 -8.03
CA PHE A 179 -6.44 -7.50 -7.23
C PHE A 179 -7.60 -8.49 -7.09
N PRO A 180 -7.88 -9.31 -8.13
CA PRO A 180 -9.08 -10.15 -8.19
C PRO A 180 -9.12 -11.26 -7.12
N TRP A 181 -7.99 -11.55 -6.48
CA TRP A 181 -7.92 -12.44 -5.31
C TRP A 181 -8.61 -11.87 -4.07
N ILE A 182 -8.84 -10.55 -4.01
CA ILE A 182 -9.57 -9.92 -2.90
C ILE A 182 -11.02 -10.44 -2.91
N PRO A 183 -11.53 -10.96 -1.77
CA PRO A 183 -12.89 -11.45 -1.68
C PRO A 183 -13.93 -10.40 -2.08
N GLU A 184 -14.98 -10.83 -2.79
CA GLU A 184 -16.08 -9.94 -3.24
C GLU A 184 -16.78 -9.25 -2.07
N THR A 185 -17.02 -9.99 -0.98
CA THR A 185 -17.53 -9.42 0.28
C THR A 185 -16.44 -9.53 1.34
N PRO A 186 -15.85 -8.42 1.79
CA PRO A 186 -14.86 -8.45 2.86
C PRO A 186 -15.54 -8.92 4.14
N ARG A 187 -15.07 -10.05 4.70
CA ARG A 187 -15.50 -10.52 6.01
C ARG A 187 -14.49 -10.04 7.04
N THR A 188 -14.79 -8.94 7.71
CA THR A 188 -14.05 -8.60 8.92
C THR A 188 -14.54 -9.51 10.04
N LEU A 189 -13.66 -10.37 10.54
CA LEU A 189 -13.99 -11.18 11.70
C LEU A 189 -14.02 -10.29 12.95
N PRO A 190 -14.95 -10.52 13.89
CA PRO A 190 -14.99 -9.75 15.14
C PRO A 190 -13.62 -9.78 15.83
N GLY A 191 -13.05 -8.60 16.09
CA GLY A 191 -11.73 -8.45 16.73
C GLY A 191 -10.52 -8.50 15.80
N MET A 192 -10.72 -8.64 14.49
CA MET A 192 -9.68 -8.62 13.44
C MET A 192 -9.88 -7.48 12.44
N ASP A 193 -10.65 -6.46 12.85
CA ASP A 193 -10.62 -5.21 12.11
C ASP A 193 -9.20 -4.64 12.24
N PHE A 194 -8.68 -4.11 11.14
CA PHE A 194 -7.42 -3.39 11.11
C PHE A 194 -7.66 -1.87 11.11
N ARG A 195 -8.94 -1.45 11.12
CA ARG A 195 -9.36 -0.05 11.09
C ARG A 195 -9.59 0.53 12.49
N GLY A 196 -9.58 1.85 12.61
CA GLY A 196 -9.88 2.55 13.86
C GLY A 196 -8.85 2.27 14.96
N LEU A 197 -7.59 2.07 14.56
CA LEU A 197 -6.45 2.03 15.47
C LEU A 197 -6.15 3.47 15.91
N ILE A 198 -5.87 3.66 17.19
CA ILE A 198 -5.57 4.97 17.78
C ILE A 198 -4.13 4.92 18.31
N PRO A 199 -3.20 5.71 17.76
CA PRO A 199 -1.83 5.75 18.26
C PRO A 199 -1.77 6.39 19.66
N ASP A 200 -0.94 5.82 20.53
CA ASP A 200 -0.57 6.42 21.81
C ASP A 200 0.44 7.56 21.59
N VAL A 201 1.37 7.34 20.66
CA VAL A 201 2.37 8.34 20.23
C VAL A 201 2.11 8.73 18.78
N ARG A 202 1.97 10.04 18.56
CA ARG A 202 1.85 10.66 17.24
C ARG A 202 3.17 11.33 16.90
N VAL A 203 3.82 10.85 15.84
CA VAL A 203 5.07 11.42 15.31
C VAL A 203 4.71 12.45 14.25
N GLY A 204 5.20 13.68 14.40
CA GLY A 204 5.00 14.73 13.40
C GLY A 204 6.16 14.86 12.41
N ASN A 205 6.02 15.78 11.47
CA ASN A 205 6.99 16.03 10.38
C ASN A 205 8.29 16.74 10.78
N GLY A 206 8.46 17.05 12.07
CA GLY A 206 9.59 17.82 12.61
C GLY A 206 10.74 16.94 13.09
N GLU A 207 11.09 17.11 14.36
CA GLU A 207 12.07 16.25 15.04
C GLU A 207 11.54 14.82 15.18
N PRO A 208 12.39 13.79 14.99
CA PRO A 208 11.97 12.42 15.16
C PRO A 208 11.66 12.11 16.63
N TYR A 209 10.75 11.17 16.84
CA TYR A 209 10.50 10.59 18.14
C TYR A 209 11.64 9.61 18.49
N ARG A 210 12.39 9.91 19.56
CA ARG A 210 13.57 9.15 19.96
C ARG A 210 13.33 8.44 21.29
N PHE A 211 13.75 7.19 21.37
CA PHE A 211 13.72 6.43 22.63
C PHE A 211 14.86 5.40 22.68
N THR A 212 15.15 4.93 23.89
CA THR A 212 16.09 3.84 24.14
C THR A 212 15.36 2.73 24.86
N LEU A 213 15.56 1.49 24.45
CA LEU A 213 15.00 0.30 25.11
C LEU A 213 16.06 -0.79 25.18
N GLY A 214 16.33 -1.31 26.38
CA GLY A 214 17.37 -2.35 26.56
C GLY A 214 18.75 -1.95 26.03
N GLY A 215 19.08 -0.65 26.10
CA GLY A 215 20.35 -0.08 25.62
C GLY A 215 20.42 0.21 24.11
N ARG A 216 19.45 -0.24 23.30
CA ARG A 216 19.38 0.04 21.86
C ARG A 216 18.64 1.35 21.60
N ARG A 217 19.16 2.18 20.69
CA ARG A 217 18.58 3.48 20.32
C ARG A 217 17.64 3.32 19.12
N PHE A 218 16.51 4.03 19.18
CA PHE A 218 15.49 4.03 18.14
C PHE A 218 15.09 5.46 17.81
N GLU A 219 14.96 5.76 16.52
CA GLU A 219 14.49 7.06 16.04
C GLU A 219 13.39 6.87 14.99
N VAL A 220 12.21 7.42 15.25
CA VAL A 220 11.06 7.34 14.34
C VAL A 220 10.88 8.68 13.66
N TYR A 221 11.00 8.71 12.34
CA TYR A 221 10.92 9.91 11.52
C TYR A 221 9.57 10.00 10.81
N GLY A 222 8.90 11.15 10.90
CA GLY A 222 7.80 11.51 9.98
C GLY A 222 8.34 11.77 8.58
N THR A 223 7.73 11.12 7.58
CA THR A 223 8.19 11.08 6.18
C THR A 223 7.01 11.27 5.21
N PRO A 224 6.33 12.42 5.25
CA PRO A 224 5.12 12.66 4.48
C PRO A 224 5.40 12.70 2.97
N GLY A 225 4.38 12.41 2.18
CA GLY A 225 4.47 12.41 0.71
C GLY A 225 5.00 11.11 0.10
N ALA A 226 5.40 10.15 0.93
CA ALA A 226 5.80 8.81 0.51
C ALA A 226 4.59 7.92 0.16
N GLU A 227 4.36 6.84 0.89
CA GLU A 227 3.18 5.99 0.72
C GLU A 227 1.89 6.77 1.04
N GLY A 228 1.90 7.53 2.13
CA GLY A 228 0.79 8.38 2.53
C GLY A 228 1.27 9.67 3.18
N ALA A 229 0.31 10.50 3.61
CA ALA A 229 0.62 11.62 4.50
C ALA A 229 1.03 11.16 5.91
N ASP A 230 0.70 9.91 6.25
CA ASP A 230 0.95 9.26 7.53
C ASP A 230 2.18 8.33 7.55
N ASN A 231 3.08 8.46 6.58
CA ASN A 231 4.23 7.58 6.48
C ASN A 231 5.32 7.92 7.52
N ILE A 232 5.83 6.91 8.21
CA ILE A 232 7.03 6.96 9.05
C ILE A 232 8.05 5.91 8.64
N VAL A 233 9.30 6.15 9.05
CA VAL A 233 10.36 5.14 9.02
C VAL A 233 10.98 5.00 10.40
N LEU A 234 11.53 3.81 10.69
CA LEU A 234 12.31 3.56 11.91
C LEU A 234 13.79 3.46 11.56
N TRP A 235 14.60 4.27 12.23
CA TRP A 235 16.05 4.30 12.11
C TRP A 235 16.72 3.73 13.36
N LEU A 236 17.65 2.79 13.14
CA LEU A 236 18.51 2.21 14.16
C LEU A 236 19.94 2.75 13.96
N PRO A 237 20.32 3.84 14.67
CA PRO A 237 21.56 4.56 14.38
C PRO A 237 22.84 3.81 14.71
N ASP A 238 22.80 2.87 15.66
CA ASP A 238 23.98 2.10 16.07
C ASP A 238 24.33 1.02 15.04
N GLU A 239 23.31 0.41 14.44
CA GLU A 239 23.43 -0.60 13.38
C GLU A 239 23.42 -0.01 11.96
N LYS A 240 23.04 1.26 11.82
CA LYS A 240 22.76 1.95 10.55
C LYS A 240 21.74 1.21 9.67
N ILE A 241 20.66 0.75 10.30
CA ILE A 241 19.57 0.01 9.66
C ILE A 241 18.32 0.89 9.59
N LEU A 242 17.75 1.01 8.40
CA LEU A 242 16.49 1.72 8.16
C LEU A 242 15.37 0.72 7.89
N LEU A 243 14.38 0.65 8.76
CA LEU A 243 13.12 -0.03 8.48
C LEU A 243 12.22 0.97 7.76
N SER A 244 12.02 0.77 6.46
CA SER A 244 11.47 1.80 5.57
C SER A 244 9.95 1.76 5.45
N GLY A 245 9.30 0.67 5.87
CA GLY A 245 7.94 0.40 5.41
C GLY A 245 7.90 0.49 3.89
N ASP A 246 6.95 1.30 3.40
CA ASP A 246 6.75 1.59 1.99
C ASP A 246 7.21 2.99 1.61
N PHE A 247 8.17 3.55 2.35
CA PHE A 247 8.73 4.86 2.05
C PHE A 247 9.28 4.95 0.61
N PHE A 248 9.84 3.85 0.07
CA PHE A 248 10.27 3.74 -1.34
C PHE A 248 9.24 3.01 -2.22
N GLY A 249 8.10 2.62 -1.65
CA GLY A 249 7.14 1.64 -2.15
C GLY A 249 7.65 0.19 -2.07
N PRO A 250 6.96 -0.77 -2.71
CA PRO A 250 7.21 -2.21 -2.51
C PRO A 250 8.53 -2.74 -3.11
N GLN A 251 9.23 -1.96 -3.94
CA GLN A 251 10.50 -2.34 -4.55
C GLN A 251 11.53 -1.22 -4.37
N PHE A 252 12.80 -1.58 -4.20
CA PHE A 252 13.89 -0.62 -4.09
C PHE A 252 15.05 -0.97 -5.05
N PRO A 253 15.51 -0.03 -5.91
CA PRO A 253 14.93 1.27 -6.20
C PRO A 253 13.83 1.21 -7.27
N GLN A 254 12.86 2.11 -7.18
CA GLN A 254 11.82 2.30 -8.19
C GLN A 254 11.38 3.76 -8.26
N PHE A 255 10.68 4.12 -9.32
CA PHE A 255 9.95 5.38 -9.36
C PHE A 255 8.67 5.24 -8.49
N PRO A 256 8.42 6.14 -7.54
CA PRO A 256 7.33 6.00 -6.58
C PRO A 256 5.96 6.25 -7.24
N ASN A 257 4.91 5.72 -6.60
CA ASN A 257 3.57 6.21 -6.87
C ASN A 257 3.40 7.59 -6.19
N VAL A 258 3.40 8.67 -6.96
CA VAL A 258 2.93 10.00 -6.49
C VAL A 258 1.39 10.02 -6.37
N PHE A 259 0.74 9.03 -6.97
CA PHE A 259 -0.66 8.63 -6.80
C PHE A 259 -0.78 7.16 -7.22
N THR A 260 -1.75 6.44 -6.68
CA THR A 260 -2.03 5.05 -7.06
C THR A 260 -3.37 4.91 -7.79
N MET A 261 -3.42 4.14 -8.88
CA MET A 261 -4.63 3.91 -9.68
C MET A 261 -5.80 3.35 -8.87
N ARG A 262 -5.51 2.64 -7.78
CA ARG A 262 -6.55 2.08 -6.90
C ARG A 262 -7.37 3.14 -6.18
N GLY A 263 -6.84 4.36 -6.08
CA GLY A 263 -7.52 5.55 -5.59
C GLY A 263 -7.16 5.87 -4.14
N GLU A 264 -6.41 6.93 -3.96
CA GLU A 264 -6.00 7.48 -2.65
C GLU A 264 -5.91 9.00 -2.72
N LYS A 265 -5.61 9.65 -1.61
CA LYS A 265 -5.23 11.06 -1.63
C LYS A 265 -3.94 11.23 -2.43
N VAL A 266 -3.82 12.36 -3.12
CA VAL A 266 -2.61 12.69 -3.88
C VAL A 266 -1.44 12.87 -2.90
N ARG A 267 -0.32 12.21 -3.19
CA ARG A 267 0.90 12.35 -2.41
C ARG A 267 1.65 13.59 -2.88
N LYS A 268 2.19 14.35 -1.94
CA LYS A 268 2.79 15.65 -2.22
C LYS A 268 4.25 15.45 -2.64
N PRO A 269 4.62 15.71 -3.90
CA PRO A 269 5.95 15.35 -4.42
C PRO A 269 7.09 16.08 -3.71
N ILE A 270 6.90 17.37 -3.36
CA ILE A 270 7.94 18.15 -2.66
C ILE A 270 8.15 17.67 -1.23
N GLU A 271 7.08 17.32 -0.51
CA GLU A 271 7.20 16.73 0.83
C GLU A 271 7.94 15.38 0.78
N TYR A 272 7.74 14.60 -0.30
CA TYR A 272 8.50 13.37 -0.51
C TYR A 272 9.98 13.62 -0.78
N VAL A 273 10.32 14.61 -1.60
CA VAL A 273 11.71 15.01 -1.85
C VAL A 273 12.39 15.47 -0.56
N ASP A 274 11.70 16.25 0.28
CA ASP A 274 12.22 16.68 1.58
C ASP A 274 12.43 15.49 2.52
N SER A 275 11.49 14.54 2.54
CA SER A 275 11.65 13.28 3.28
C SER A 275 12.85 12.48 2.77
N LEU A 276 13.04 12.36 1.46
CA LEU A 276 14.20 11.68 0.87
C LEU A 276 15.51 12.36 1.25
N ASN A 277 15.56 13.70 1.26
CA ASN A 277 16.75 14.43 1.69
C ASN A 277 17.12 14.10 3.15
N ARG A 278 16.13 13.99 4.04
CA ARG A 278 16.35 13.60 5.44
C ARG A 278 16.87 12.17 5.55
N ILE A 279 16.25 11.22 4.86
CA ILE A 279 16.64 9.81 4.94
C ILE A 279 18.00 9.55 4.29
N VAL A 280 18.34 10.24 3.19
CA VAL A 280 19.67 10.17 2.57
C VAL A 280 20.76 10.61 3.56
N ALA A 281 20.49 11.61 4.40
CA ALA A 281 21.44 12.11 5.39
C ALA A 281 21.70 11.15 6.56
N LEU A 282 20.87 10.11 6.73
CA LEU A 282 21.09 9.07 7.76
C LEU A 282 22.18 8.06 7.36
N GLU A 283 22.53 8.00 6.06
CA GLU A 283 23.53 7.06 5.51
C GLU A 283 23.30 5.58 5.91
N PRO A 284 22.11 5.01 5.65
CA PRO A 284 21.81 3.61 5.94
C PRO A 284 22.75 2.65 5.21
N GLU A 285 23.23 1.63 5.93
CA GLU A 285 24.03 0.53 5.37
C GLU A 285 23.15 -0.69 4.99
N MET A 286 21.93 -0.74 5.53
CA MET A 286 20.90 -1.72 5.21
C MET A 286 19.51 -1.08 5.27
N ILE A 287 18.64 -1.46 4.34
CA ILE A 287 17.21 -1.15 4.36
C ILE A 287 16.43 -2.45 4.58
N LEU A 288 15.48 -2.41 5.51
CA LEU A 288 14.51 -3.46 5.78
C LEU A 288 13.12 -2.98 5.33
N PRO A 289 12.72 -3.26 4.09
CA PRO A 289 11.41 -2.89 3.56
C PRO A 289 10.29 -3.79 4.11
N SER A 290 9.08 -3.24 4.19
CA SER A 290 7.92 -4.05 4.56
C SER A 290 7.38 -4.93 3.42
N HIS A 291 8.10 -5.00 2.30
CA HIS A 291 7.87 -5.96 1.20
C HIS A 291 9.21 -6.52 0.73
N LEU A 292 9.22 -7.75 0.22
CA LEU A 292 10.40 -8.40 -0.37
C LEU A 292 11.57 -8.56 0.63
N GLU A 293 12.79 -8.66 0.10
CA GLU A 293 14.01 -8.98 0.84
C GLU A 293 14.77 -7.73 1.32
N PRO A 294 15.58 -7.84 2.39
CA PRO A 294 16.51 -6.79 2.82
C PRO A 294 17.44 -6.31 1.70
N VAL A 295 17.72 -5.00 1.69
CA VAL A 295 18.71 -4.38 0.79
C VAL A 295 19.96 -4.03 1.60
N VAL A 296 21.13 -4.45 1.11
CA VAL A 296 22.42 -4.27 1.81
C VAL A 296 23.43 -3.58 0.91
N GLY A 297 24.24 -2.69 1.50
CA GLY A 297 25.37 -2.02 0.85
C GLY A 297 25.18 -0.52 0.76
N GLY A 298 25.74 0.21 1.73
CA GLY A 298 25.53 1.65 1.92
C GLY A 298 25.80 2.51 0.68
N ASP A 299 26.85 2.24 -0.08
CA ASP A 299 27.16 3.01 -1.30
C ASP A 299 26.08 2.88 -2.38
N ASN A 300 25.56 1.66 -2.57
CA ASN A 300 24.48 1.41 -3.52
C ASN A 300 23.18 2.04 -3.03
N ILE A 301 22.85 1.84 -1.75
CA ILE A 301 21.66 2.42 -1.11
C ILE A 301 21.67 3.95 -1.23
N ALA A 302 22.78 4.61 -0.88
CA ALA A 302 22.90 6.05 -0.94
C ALA A 302 22.81 6.60 -2.38
N ARG A 303 23.43 5.91 -3.34
CA ARG A 303 23.29 6.26 -4.77
C ARG A 303 21.84 6.14 -5.23
N ASP A 304 21.18 5.04 -4.90
CA ASP A 304 19.85 4.73 -5.41
C ASP A 304 18.77 5.60 -4.76
N MET A 305 18.89 5.94 -3.46
CA MET A 305 18.03 6.95 -2.81
C MET A 305 18.18 8.35 -3.44
N ARG A 306 19.41 8.78 -3.74
CA ARG A 306 19.65 10.04 -4.45
C ARG A 306 19.03 10.03 -5.84
N LYS A 307 19.12 8.91 -6.56
CA LYS A 307 18.48 8.73 -7.86
C LYS A 307 16.95 8.86 -7.77
N ILE A 308 16.31 8.23 -6.77
CA ILE A 308 14.86 8.36 -6.54
C ILE A 308 14.49 9.84 -6.31
N ARG A 309 15.22 10.52 -5.42
CA ARG A 309 15.00 11.95 -5.14
C ARG A 309 15.11 12.80 -6.40
N ASP A 310 16.20 12.65 -7.15
CA ASP A 310 16.47 13.46 -8.33
C ASP A 310 15.45 13.16 -9.44
N ALA A 311 15.00 11.91 -9.58
CA ALA A 311 13.95 11.52 -10.53
C ALA A 311 12.60 12.16 -10.18
N VAL A 312 12.19 12.14 -8.91
CA VAL A 312 10.92 12.77 -8.48
C VAL A 312 10.98 14.29 -8.67
N GLN A 313 12.09 14.92 -8.28
CA GLN A 313 12.30 16.36 -8.47
C GLN A 313 12.27 16.73 -9.95
N HIS A 314 12.94 15.96 -10.81
CA HIS A 314 12.95 16.16 -12.26
C HIS A 314 11.53 16.12 -12.85
N VAL A 315 10.75 15.08 -12.55
CA VAL A 315 9.38 14.94 -13.07
C VAL A 315 8.48 16.06 -12.55
N HIS A 316 8.62 16.46 -11.28
CA HIS A 316 7.94 17.63 -10.75
C HIS A 316 8.30 18.91 -11.50
N ASP A 317 9.59 19.21 -11.66
CA ASP A 317 10.05 20.48 -12.23
C ASP A 317 9.68 20.60 -13.71
N GLU A 318 9.82 19.52 -14.48
CA GLU A 318 9.39 19.48 -15.88
C GLU A 318 7.87 19.63 -16.02
N THR A 319 7.09 19.06 -15.10
CA THR A 319 5.63 19.23 -15.10
C THR A 319 5.25 20.67 -14.82
N VAL A 320 5.84 21.29 -13.79
CA VAL A 320 5.58 22.70 -13.43
C VAL A 320 6.06 23.67 -14.50
N ALA A 321 7.23 23.43 -15.11
CA ALA A 321 7.72 24.21 -16.24
C ALA A 321 6.78 24.11 -17.45
N GLY A 322 6.27 22.90 -17.72
CA GLY A 322 5.28 22.62 -18.73
C GLY A 322 3.96 23.38 -18.53
N MET A 323 3.41 23.31 -17.31
CA MET A 323 2.23 24.07 -16.89
C MET A 323 2.40 25.57 -17.14
N ASN A 324 3.52 26.14 -16.69
CA ASN A 324 3.81 27.57 -16.87
C ASN A 324 3.98 27.97 -18.34
N SER A 325 4.36 27.01 -19.20
CA SER A 325 4.51 27.21 -20.65
C SER A 325 3.20 27.00 -21.43
N GLY A 326 2.12 26.61 -20.74
CA GLY A 326 0.79 26.42 -21.35
C GLY A 326 0.59 25.10 -22.08
N PHE A 327 1.44 24.10 -21.86
CA PHE A 327 1.22 22.74 -22.38
C PHE A 327 0.04 22.08 -21.68
N SER A 328 -0.72 21.23 -22.38
CA SER A 328 -1.77 20.41 -21.76
C SER A 328 -1.18 19.29 -20.90
N VAL A 329 -2.00 18.72 -20.03
CA VAL A 329 -1.60 17.56 -19.22
C VAL A 329 -1.21 16.37 -20.11
N GLU A 330 -1.94 16.11 -21.21
CA GLU A 330 -1.64 15.03 -22.15
C GLU A 330 -0.32 15.25 -22.90
N GLU A 331 -0.03 16.50 -23.29
CA GLU A 331 1.25 16.84 -23.91
C GLU A 331 2.42 16.52 -22.97
N LEU A 332 2.30 16.89 -21.69
CA LEU A 332 3.33 16.62 -20.68
C LEU A 332 3.41 15.13 -20.33
N MET A 333 2.29 14.42 -20.22
CA MET A 333 2.29 12.97 -20.02
C MET A 333 3.04 12.24 -21.13
N SER A 334 3.01 12.78 -22.36
CA SER A 334 3.70 12.22 -23.51
C SER A 334 5.17 12.65 -23.62
N SER A 335 5.53 13.85 -23.18
CA SER A 335 6.87 14.42 -23.42
C SER A 335 7.83 14.30 -22.24
N VAL A 336 7.33 14.32 -21.00
CA VAL A 336 8.17 14.23 -19.80
C VAL A 336 8.65 12.80 -19.61
N ALA A 337 9.97 12.62 -19.57
CA ALA A 337 10.63 11.34 -19.37
C ALA A 337 11.83 11.49 -18.43
N LEU A 338 12.23 10.39 -17.80
CA LEU A 338 13.46 10.36 -17.01
C LEU A 338 14.67 10.31 -17.94
N PRO A 339 15.69 11.16 -17.72
CA PRO A 339 16.96 11.02 -18.42
C PRO A 339 17.66 9.72 -17.99
N GLN A 340 18.59 9.23 -18.82
CA GLN A 340 19.18 7.89 -18.68
C GLN A 340 19.81 7.66 -17.29
N GLU A 341 20.46 8.67 -16.74
CA GLU A 341 21.10 8.66 -15.43
C GLU A 341 20.09 8.55 -14.26
N LEU A 342 18.84 8.97 -14.47
CA LEU A 342 17.73 8.88 -13.51
C LEU A 342 16.80 7.70 -13.80
N SER A 343 17.16 6.80 -14.73
CA SER A 343 16.34 5.63 -15.06
C SER A 343 16.08 4.78 -13.81
N LEU A 344 14.79 4.57 -13.52
CA LEU A 344 14.26 3.77 -12.42
C LEU A 344 13.19 2.82 -12.97
N SER A 345 12.97 1.71 -12.26
CA SER A 345 11.85 0.81 -12.57
C SER A 345 10.53 1.58 -12.50
N GLN A 346 9.65 1.34 -13.47
CA GLN A 346 8.29 1.86 -13.50
C GLN A 346 7.24 0.74 -13.37
N SER A 347 7.63 -0.40 -12.79
CA SER A 347 6.76 -1.56 -12.54
C SER A 347 5.62 -1.25 -11.57
N HIS A 348 5.79 -0.25 -10.70
CA HIS A 348 4.77 0.16 -9.74
C HIS A 348 4.30 1.59 -10.00
N GLY A 349 5.16 2.59 -9.79
CA GLY A 349 4.91 3.97 -10.21
C GLY A 349 5.27 4.21 -11.67
N LYS A 350 4.55 5.12 -12.34
CA LYS A 350 4.78 5.46 -13.76
C LYS A 350 4.92 6.97 -13.92
N VAL A 351 5.93 7.41 -14.67
CA VAL A 351 6.28 8.83 -14.86
C VAL A 351 5.13 9.60 -15.45
N SER A 352 4.50 9.10 -16.52
CA SER A 352 3.36 9.79 -17.15
C SER A 352 2.17 9.92 -16.20
N TRP A 353 1.95 8.95 -15.32
CA TRP A 353 0.90 9.06 -14.30
C TRP A 353 1.26 10.06 -13.21
N ALA A 354 2.53 10.10 -12.78
CA ALA A 354 2.99 11.11 -11.84
C ALA A 354 2.88 12.53 -12.41
N VAL A 355 3.18 12.75 -13.70
CA VAL A 355 2.94 14.04 -14.37
C VAL A 355 1.48 14.46 -14.21
N LYS A 356 0.54 13.56 -14.53
CA LYS A 356 -0.89 13.84 -14.35
C LYS A 356 -1.24 14.13 -12.89
N SER A 357 -0.73 13.34 -11.95
CA SER A 357 -1.02 13.52 -10.53
C SER A 357 -0.45 14.81 -9.95
N ILE A 358 0.73 15.23 -10.40
CA ILE A 358 1.36 16.49 -10.01
C ILE A 358 0.58 17.67 -10.60
N TRP A 359 0.11 17.55 -11.84
CA TRP A 359 -0.79 18.54 -12.44
C TRP A 359 -2.08 18.68 -11.61
N GLU A 360 -2.75 17.57 -11.31
CA GLU A 360 -3.99 17.54 -10.53
C GLU A 360 -3.78 18.03 -9.08
N TYR A 361 -2.60 17.81 -8.51
CA TYR A 361 -2.22 18.34 -7.20
C TYR A 361 -2.27 19.88 -7.17
N TYR A 362 -1.80 20.54 -8.23
CA TYR A 362 -1.74 22.00 -8.30
C TYR A 362 -2.99 22.65 -8.90
N ALA A 363 -3.64 22.01 -9.87
CA ALA A 363 -4.74 22.60 -10.64
C ALA A 363 -6.12 21.95 -10.38
N THR A 364 -6.14 20.72 -9.88
CA THR A 364 -7.37 19.96 -9.56
C THR A 364 -8.29 19.77 -10.77
N TRP A 365 -9.57 19.50 -10.51
CA TRP A 365 -10.60 19.06 -11.46
C TRP A 365 -10.95 20.03 -12.60
N PHE A 366 -10.65 21.32 -12.48
CA PHE A 366 -10.99 22.33 -13.49
C PHE A 366 -9.76 22.69 -14.31
N HIS A 367 -9.69 22.17 -15.52
CA HIS A 367 -8.49 22.17 -16.37
C HIS A 367 -8.41 23.39 -17.28
N PHE A 368 -9.47 24.20 -17.34
CA PHE A 368 -9.58 25.36 -18.25
C PHE A 368 -9.53 24.97 -19.74
N ASP A 369 -9.73 23.69 -20.09
CA ASP A 369 -9.81 23.24 -21.49
C ASP A 369 -11.22 23.49 -22.04
N ARG A 370 -12.27 23.13 -21.28
CA ARG A 370 -13.66 23.16 -21.80
C ARG A 370 -14.66 23.75 -20.84
N THR A 371 -15.58 24.57 -21.38
CA THR A 371 -16.74 25.09 -20.64
C THR A 371 -17.61 23.97 -20.05
N SER A 372 -17.62 22.78 -20.65
CA SER A 372 -18.40 21.63 -20.16
C SER A 372 -17.97 21.14 -18.78
N GLU A 373 -16.73 21.41 -18.35
CA GLU A 373 -16.23 21.03 -17.02
C GLU A 373 -17.02 21.68 -15.88
N LEU A 374 -17.69 22.83 -16.14
CA LEU A 374 -18.53 23.52 -15.15
C LEU A 374 -19.87 22.81 -14.86
N TYR A 375 -20.26 21.85 -15.70
CA TYR A 375 -21.60 21.27 -15.67
C TYR A 375 -21.56 19.77 -15.39
N PRO A 376 -22.58 19.24 -14.69
CA PRO A 376 -22.60 17.83 -14.29
C PRO A 376 -22.91 16.86 -15.45
N THR A 377 -23.33 17.37 -16.62
CA THR A 377 -23.67 16.54 -17.77
C THR A 377 -22.40 16.04 -18.46
N SER A 378 -22.09 14.76 -18.26
CA SER A 378 -20.99 14.07 -18.93
C SER A 378 -21.21 13.98 -20.44
N GLN A 379 -20.12 13.95 -21.22
CA GLN A 379 -20.14 13.59 -22.64
C GLN A 379 -20.78 12.22 -22.90
N ARG A 380 -20.78 11.31 -21.89
CA ARG A 380 -21.49 10.03 -21.96
C ARG A 380 -22.99 10.17 -22.27
N ALA A 381 -23.59 11.31 -21.93
CA ALA A 381 -25.02 11.57 -22.16
C ALA A 381 -25.41 11.69 -23.64
N ILE A 382 -24.45 11.96 -24.53
CA ILE A 382 -24.70 12.14 -25.97
C ILE A 382 -24.07 11.05 -26.84
N LEU A 383 -23.44 10.02 -26.25
CA LEU A 383 -22.72 9.01 -27.05
C LEU A 383 -23.65 8.23 -27.99
N ALA A 384 -24.89 7.95 -27.56
CA ALA A 384 -25.90 7.33 -28.42
C ALA A 384 -26.25 8.24 -29.61
N ASP A 385 -26.52 9.52 -29.34
CA ASP A 385 -26.83 10.52 -30.37
C ASP A 385 -25.67 10.67 -31.37
N VAL A 386 -24.43 10.73 -30.88
CA VAL A 386 -23.23 10.83 -31.73
C VAL A 386 -23.11 9.59 -32.62
N ALA A 387 -23.33 8.40 -32.07
CA ALA A 387 -23.20 7.17 -32.83
C ALA A 387 -24.29 7.00 -33.90
N GLU A 388 -25.52 7.49 -33.68
CA GLU A 388 -26.56 7.55 -34.72
C GLU A 388 -26.18 8.46 -35.90
N LEU A 389 -25.36 9.47 -35.66
CA LEU A 389 -24.86 10.39 -36.70
C LEU A 389 -23.63 9.85 -37.45
N MET A 390 -22.97 8.81 -36.93
CA MET A 390 -21.74 8.25 -37.48
C MET A 390 -22.02 7.16 -38.52
N ASP A 391 -21.23 7.15 -39.59
CA ASP A 391 -21.08 5.95 -40.42
C ASP A 391 -20.27 4.90 -39.62
N LEU A 392 -20.98 3.93 -39.06
CA LEU A 392 -20.40 2.90 -38.18
C LEU A 392 -19.40 2.01 -38.91
N ASP A 393 -19.58 1.75 -40.21
CA ASP A 393 -18.66 0.92 -40.97
C ASP A 393 -17.36 1.67 -41.27
N ALA A 394 -17.46 2.96 -41.61
CA ALA A 394 -16.30 3.83 -41.73
C ALA A 394 -15.55 3.96 -40.39
N ALA A 395 -16.27 4.09 -39.26
CA ALA A 395 -15.68 4.17 -37.94
C ALA A 395 -14.90 2.89 -37.57
N ARG A 396 -15.49 1.71 -37.79
CA ARG A 396 -14.82 0.41 -37.57
C ARG A 396 -13.59 0.24 -38.46
N LEU A 397 -13.66 0.66 -39.72
CA LEU A 397 -12.51 0.68 -40.61
C LEU A 397 -11.41 1.61 -40.08
N GLN A 398 -11.78 2.74 -39.51
CA GLN A 398 -10.81 3.66 -38.93
C GLN A 398 -10.16 3.10 -37.65
N VAL A 399 -10.91 2.38 -36.81
CA VAL A 399 -10.34 1.62 -35.67
C VAL A 399 -9.29 0.64 -36.17
N ARG A 400 -9.60 -0.15 -37.20
CA ARG A 400 -8.64 -1.07 -37.83
C ARG A 400 -7.37 -0.35 -38.31
N ARG A 401 -7.52 0.79 -38.99
CA ARG A 401 -6.37 1.60 -39.46
C ARG A 401 -5.49 2.09 -38.32
N TYR A 402 -6.07 2.44 -37.16
CA TYR A 402 -5.29 2.82 -35.98
C TYR A 402 -4.53 1.63 -35.38
N LEU A 403 -5.13 0.44 -35.36
CA LEU A 403 -4.45 -0.78 -34.92
C LEU A 403 -3.31 -1.17 -35.86
N ASP A 404 -3.54 -1.15 -37.17
CA ASP A 404 -2.52 -1.45 -38.18
C ASP A 404 -1.35 -0.44 -38.15
N ALA A 405 -1.63 0.81 -37.73
CA ALA A 405 -0.63 1.85 -37.55
C ALA A 405 0.09 1.81 -36.18
N GLY A 406 -0.26 0.87 -35.30
CA GLY A 406 0.34 0.75 -33.97
C GLY A 406 -0.06 1.84 -32.98
N THR A 407 -1.22 2.49 -33.18
CA THR A 407 -1.76 3.55 -32.29
C THR A 407 -3.05 3.08 -31.59
N PRO A 408 -2.99 2.06 -30.72
CA PRO A 408 -4.18 1.46 -30.13
C PRO A 408 -4.93 2.40 -29.17
N GLU A 409 -4.28 3.40 -28.58
CA GLU A 409 -4.98 4.42 -27.77
C GLU A 409 -6.02 5.20 -28.60
N LYS A 410 -5.69 5.56 -29.85
CA LYS A 410 -6.66 6.19 -30.77
C LYS A 410 -7.79 5.25 -31.18
N ALA A 411 -7.48 3.96 -31.32
CA ALA A 411 -8.48 2.93 -31.55
C ALA A 411 -9.45 2.82 -30.37
N LEU A 412 -8.94 2.84 -29.13
CA LEU A 412 -9.73 2.79 -27.91
C LEU A 412 -10.66 4.00 -27.80
N LEU A 413 -10.13 5.22 -27.95
CA LEU A 413 -10.93 6.45 -27.88
C LEU A 413 -12.09 6.44 -28.90
N LEU A 414 -11.84 5.97 -30.13
CA LEU A 414 -12.90 5.87 -31.13
C LEU A 414 -13.93 4.79 -30.77
N LEU A 415 -13.51 3.65 -30.21
CA LEU A 415 -14.42 2.59 -29.75
C LEU A 415 -15.29 3.06 -28.58
N GLU A 416 -14.75 3.87 -27.67
CA GLU A 416 -15.51 4.45 -26.55
C GLU A 416 -16.63 5.37 -27.01
N LEU A 417 -16.43 6.11 -28.12
CA LEU A 417 -17.50 6.90 -28.74
C LEU A 417 -18.66 6.03 -29.27
N LEU A 418 -18.41 4.76 -29.54
CA LEU A 418 -19.41 3.81 -30.03
C LEU A 418 -20.17 3.08 -28.91
N GLU A 419 -19.83 3.29 -27.63
CA GLU A 419 -20.49 2.63 -26.47
C GLU A 419 -21.99 2.95 -26.36
N GLY A 420 -22.48 4.01 -27.01
CA GLY A 420 -23.90 4.36 -27.05
C GLY A 420 -24.75 3.51 -28.00
N THR A 421 -24.17 2.51 -28.68
CA THR A 421 -24.85 1.62 -29.63
C THR A 421 -25.03 0.21 -29.10
N ASP A 422 -25.92 -0.57 -29.73
CA ASP A 422 -25.96 -2.02 -29.52
C ASP A 422 -24.60 -2.61 -29.89
N VAL A 423 -23.86 -3.09 -28.88
CA VAL A 423 -22.51 -3.63 -29.05
C VAL A 423 -22.56 -4.85 -29.95
N THR A 424 -22.06 -4.71 -31.18
CA THR A 424 -21.95 -5.82 -32.12
C THR A 424 -20.76 -6.72 -31.79
N GLU A 425 -20.82 -7.96 -32.24
CA GLU A 425 -19.70 -8.91 -32.13
C GLU A 425 -18.41 -8.35 -32.77
N THR A 426 -18.55 -7.58 -33.86
CA THR A 426 -17.43 -6.88 -34.51
C THR A 426 -16.82 -5.80 -33.62
N GLN A 427 -17.64 -4.99 -32.94
CA GLN A 427 -17.12 -3.97 -32.01
C GLN A 427 -16.44 -4.62 -30.80
N ARG A 428 -17.02 -5.69 -30.25
CA ARG A 428 -16.40 -6.49 -29.18
C ARG A 428 -15.04 -7.02 -29.62
N ALA A 429 -14.94 -7.63 -30.80
CA ALA A 429 -13.68 -8.15 -31.34
C ALA A 429 -12.62 -7.06 -31.52
N LEU A 430 -13.01 -5.89 -32.06
CA LEU A 430 -12.11 -4.74 -32.19
C LEU A 430 -11.64 -4.22 -30.83
N ARG A 431 -12.52 -4.19 -29.83
CA ARG A 431 -12.15 -3.79 -28.46
C ARG A 431 -11.18 -4.78 -27.83
N THR A 432 -11.42 -6.08 -27.96
CA THR A 432 -10.49 -7.12 -27.49
C THR A 432 -9.12 -6.96 -28.14
N GLU A 433 -9.05 -6.79 -29.45
CA GLU A 433 -7.77 -6.59 -30.17
C GLU A 433 -7.06 -5.31 -29.74
N THR A 434 -7.81 -4.23 -29.52
CA THR A 434 -7.27 -2.96 -29.03
C THR A 434 -6.66 -3.10 -27.63
N LEU A 435 -7.36 -3.75 -26.70
CA LEU A 435 -6.86 -3.98 -25.35
C LEU A 435 -5.65 -4.92 -25.34
N LEU A 436 -5.61 -5.95 -26.19
CA LEU A 436 -4.43 -6.81 -26.35
C LEU A 436 -3.23 -6.04 -26.91
N ALA A 437 -3.44 -5.11 -27.85
CA ALA A 437 -2.39 -4.26 -28.37
C ALA A 437 -1.85 -3.30 -27.30
N LEU A 438 -2.72 -2.69 -26.48
CA LEU A 438 -2.31 -1.88 -25.33
C LEU A 438 -1.51 -2.70 -24.31
N LYS A 439 -1.98 -3.92 -23.99
CA LYS A 439 -1.29 -4.82 -23.07
C LYS A 439 0.12 -5.15 -23.56
N LYS A 440 0.26 -5.49 -24.84
CA LYS A 440 1.56 -5.74 -25.48
C LYS A 440 2.49 -4.51 -25.44
N GLN A 441 1.94 -3.29 -25.52
CA GLN A 441 2.74 -2.07 -25.38
C GLN A 441 3.17 -1.81 -23.93
N ALA A 442 2.38 -2.23 -22.94
CA ALA A 442 2.68 -2.10 -21.52
C ALA A 442 3.67 -3.17 -20.99
N GLU A 443 3.69 -4.36 -21.59
CA GLU A 443 4.55 -5.50 -21.17
C GLU A 443 6.03 -5.15 -20.94
N PRO A 444 6.73 -4.36 -21.80
CA PRO A 444 8.13 -4.02 -21.57
C PRO A 444 8.38 -3.13 -20.35
N ILE A 445 7.39 -2.30 -19.96
CA ILE A 445 7.44 -1.50 -18.72
C ILE A 445 7.14 -2.40 -17.53
N GLY A 446 6.23 -3.37 -17.71
CA GLY A 446 5.84 -4.30 -16.67
C GLY A 446 5.10 -3.62 -15.52
N ASN A 447 4.32 -2.57 -15.81
CA ASN A 447 3.57 -1.89 -14.76
C ASN A 447 2.39 -2.75 -14.28
N ASP A 448 2.43 -3.17 -13.02
CA ASP A 448 1.44 -4.06 -12.42
C ASP A 448 0.02 -3.52 -12.58
N TYR A 449 -0.23 -2.26 -12.22
CA TYR A 449 -1.57 -1.67 -12.26
C TYR A 449 -2.13 -1.56 -13.67
N GLU A 450 -1.29 -1.20 -14.64
CA GLU A 450 -1.69 -1.10 -16.05
C GLU A 450 -2.09 -2.47 -16.60
N LEU A 451 -1.26 -3.48 -16.34
CA LEU A 451 -1.51 -4.84 -16.79
C LEU A 451 -2.75 -5.44 -16.11
N TYR A 452 -2.91 -5.24 -14.79
CA TYR A 452 -4.07 -5.76 -14.05
C TYR A 452 -5.37 -5.11 -14.52
N TRP A 453 -5.36 -3.81 -14.80
CA TRP A 453 -6.51 -3.11 -15.36
C TRP A 453 -6.89 -3.65 -16.75
N LEU A 454 -5.90 -3.79 -17.64
CA LEU A 454 -6.14 -4.30 -19.00
C LEU A 454 -6.65 -5.74 -18.99
N ASP A 455 -6.15 -6.58 -18.09
CA ASP A 455 -6.66 -7.94 -17.90
C ASP A 455 -8.10 -7.95 -17.39
N SER A 456 -8.43 -7.10 -16.42
CA SER A 456 -9.82 -6.98 -15.97
C SER A 456 -10.78 -6.50 -17.08
N GLU A 457 -10.34 -5.57 -17.93
CA GLU A 457 -11.14 -5.12 -19.07
C GLU A 457 -11.31 -6.22 -20.14
N LEU A 458 -10.27 -7.03 -20.39
CA LEU A 458 -10.33 -8.17 -21.30
C LEU A 458 -11.28 -9.26 -20.79
N GLU A 459 -11.29 -9.54 -19.50
CA GLU A 459 -12.19 -10.52 -18.87
C GLU A 459 -13.67 -10.13 -19.04
N LYS A 460 -14.00 -8.84 -18.98
CA LYS A 460 -15.39 -8.35 -19.18
C LYS A 460 -15.91 -8.58 -20.61
N LEU A 461 -15.02 -8.86 -21.57
CA LEU A 461 -15.37 -9.08 -22.98
C LEU A 461 -15.55 -10.55 -23.34
N GLN A 462 -15.11 -11.47 -22.48
CA GLN A 462 -15.36 -12.92 -22.59
C GLN A 462 -16.78 -13.24 -22.17
#